data_AF-A0A9E3JSZ6-F1
#
_entry.id   AF-A0A9E3JSZ6-F1
#
_cell.length_a   1.000
_cell.length_b   1.000
_cell.length_c   1.000
_cell.angle_alpha   90.00
_cell.angle_beta   90.00
_cell.angle_gamma   90.00
#
_symmetry.space_group_name_H-M   'P 1'
#
loop_
_entity.id
_entity.type
_entity.pdbx_description
1 polymer ?
#
loop_
_entity_poly.entity_id
_entity_poly.type
_entity_poly.pdbx_seq_one_letter_code
_entity_poly.pdbx_strand_id
1 'polypeptide(L)'
;MKTRRLVRALALAGWAAALAPGVQAGVTDNVATSPTAMAMGNAVTADPPGIESIHFNPAGLARLTGTHHIDAVFVASIRNPNRFVTAPDIDIGGFKDDPINGTSSGPVRQ
;
A
#
# COMPACT_ATOMS: atom_id res chain seq x y z
N MET A 1 -18.24 41.54 -4.08
CA MET A 1 -18.71 40.20 -4.53
C MET A 1 -17.58 39.17 -4.73
N LYS A 2 -16.39 39.54 -5.24
CA LYS A 2 -15.27 38.60 -5.47
C LYS A 2 -14.76 37.91 -4.20
N THR A 3 -14.65 38.62 -3.08
CA THR A 3 -14.14 38.09 -1.79
C THR A 3 -15.01 36.98 -1.22
N ARG A 4 -16.35 37.12 -1.31
CA ARG A 4 -17.31 36.10 -0.86
C ARG A 4 -17.26 34.83 -1.71
N ARG A 5 -16.95 34.95 -3.00
CA ARG A 5 -16.76 33.79 -3.89
C ARG A 5 -15.46 33.07 -3.58
N LEU A 6 -14.39 33.81 -3.27
CA LEU A 6 -13.09 33.25 -2.90
C LEU A 6 -13.17 32.45 -1.58
N VAL A 7 -13.81 33.01 -0.56
CA VAL A 7 -13.99 32.33 0.74
C VAL A 7 -14.82 31.04 0.59
N ARG A 8 -15.88 31.05 -0.23
CA ARG A 8 -16.67 29.85 -0.52
C ARG A 8 -15.89 28.79 -1.28
N ALA A 9 -15.07 29.20 -2.25
CA ALA A 9 -14.22 28.28 -3.00
C ALA A 9 -13.17 27.61 -2.10
N LEU A 10 -12.54 28.37 -1.20
CA LEU A 10 -11.58 27.83 -0.23
C LEU A 10 -12.24 26.90 0.79
N ALA A 11 -13.44 27.24 1.27
CA ALA A 11 -14.20 26.38 2.17
C ALA A 11 -14.60 25.06 1.50
N LEU A 12 -15.03 25.10 0.23
CA LEU A 12 -15.35 23.90 -0.56
C LEU A 12 -14.11 23.04 -0.82
N ALA A 13 -12.97 23.65 -1.13
CA ALA A 13 -11.71 22.93 -1.33
C ALA A 13 -11.22 22.26 -0.03
N GLY A 14 -11.32 22.95 1.11
CA GLY A 14 -10.98 22.39 2.42
C GLY A 14 -11.89 21.22 2.82
N TRP A 15 -13.20 21.33 2.53
CA TRP A 15 -14.16 20.23 2.73
C TRP A 15 -13.88 19.03 1.83
N ALA A 16 -13.59 19.26 0.55
CA ALA A 16 -13.24 18.19 -0.38
C ALA A 16 -11.95 17.46 0.03
N ALA A 17 -10.95 18.19 0.52
CA ALA A 17 -9.72 17.60 1.04
C ALA A 17 -9.94 16.78 2.32
N ALA A 18 -10.83 17.23 3.22
CA ALA A 18 -11.17 16.49 4.45
C ALA A 18 -11.99 15.21 4.19
N LEU A 19 -12.68 15.13 3.05
CA LEU A 19 -13.46 13.95 2.64
C LEU A 19 -12.69 13.02 1.69
N ALA A 20 -11.48 13.38 1.29
CA ALA A 20 -10.65 12.52 0.45
C ALA A 20 -10.28 11.25 1.24
N PRO A 21 -10.54 10.04 0.72
CA PRO A 21 -10.09 8.82 1.36
C PRO A 21 -8.56 8.85 1.46
N GLY A 22 -8.03 8.58 2.65
CA GLY A 22 -6.59 8.45 2.82
C GLY A 22 -6.07 7.34 1.92
N VAL A 23 -5.15 7.66 1.01
CA VAL A 23 -4.43 6.64 0.24
C VAL A 23 -3.44 5.98 1.18
N GLN A 24 -3.83 4.86 1.78
CA GLN A 24 -2.94 3.97 2.50
C GLN A 24 -2.41 2.98 1.47
N ALA A 25 -1.22 3.21 0.92
CA ALA A 25 -0.53 2.16 0.17
C ALA A 25 -0.03 1.13 1.20
N GLY A 26 -0.81 0.08 1.41
CA GLY A 26 -0.49 -0.97 2.37
C GLY A 26 0.48 -1.98 1.79
N VAL A 27 1.54 -2.33 2.52
CA VAL A 27 2.31 -3.57 2.28
C VAL A 27 1.37 -4.77 2.15
N THR A 28 0.24 -4.73 2.85
CA THR A 28 -0.85 -5.71 2.77
C THR A 28 -1.38 -5.92 1.37
N ASP A 29 -1.53 -4.88 0.54
CA ASP A 29 -2.14 -5.03 -0.78
C ASP A 29 -1.22 -5.75 -1.77
N ASN A 30 0.10 -5.70 -1.53
CA ASN A 30 1.10 -6.42 -2.32
C ASN A 30 1.39 -7.82 -1.78
N VAL A 31 1.15 -8.06 -0.49
CA VAL A 31 1.51 -9.31 0.18
C VAL A 31 0.31 -10.25 0.33
N ALA A 32 -0.89 -9.72 0.56
CA ALA A 32 -2.07 -10.50 0.99
C ALA A 32 -3.08 -10.79 -0.13
N THR A 33 -2.69 -10.65 -1.39
CA THR A 33 -3.60 -10.77 -2.53
C THR A 33 -4.06 -12.20 -2.78
N SER A 34 -3.17 -13.19 -2.58
CA SER A 34 -3.47 -14.60 -2.81
C SER A 34 -2.89 -15.45 -1.67
N PRO A 35 -3.69 -16.30 -1.00
CA PRO A 35 -3.19 -17.25 0.00
C PRO A 35 -2.16 -18.23 -0.56
N THR A 36 -2.34 -18.69 -1.81
CA THR A 36 -1.40 -19.59 -2.47
C THR A 36 -0.08 -18.90 -2.76
N ALA A 37 -0.11 -17.66 -3.25
CA ALA A 37 1.11 -16.89 -3.45
C ALA A 37 1.82 -16.59 -2.12
N MET A 38 1.07 -16.23 -1.07
CA MET A 38 1.60 -16.03 0.28
C MET A 38 2.31 -17.27 0.82
N ALA A 39 1.72 -18.45 0.64
CA ALA A 39 2.34 -19.71 1.06
C ALA A 39 3.68 -19.98 0.35
N MET A 40 3.88 -19.40 -0.84
CA MET A 40 5.13 -19.44 -1.61
C MET A 40 6.02 -18.20 -1.39
N GLY A 41 5.74 -17.38 -0.38
CA GLY A 41 6.49 -16.15 -0.11
C GLY A 41 6.39 -15.10 -1.22
N ASN A 42 5.29 -15.10 -1.99
CA ASN A 42 5.05 -14.29 -3.18
C ASN A 42 6.08 -14.47 -4.31
N ALA A 43 6.85 -15.56 -4.32
CA ALA A 43 7.82 -15.89 -5.36
C ALA A 43 7.17 -16.50 -6.62
N VAL A 44 6.14 -15.87 -7.14
CA VAL A 44 5.23 -16.46 -8.13
C VAL A 44 5.20 -15.71 -9.48
N THR A 45 6.12 -14.80 -9.72
CA THR A 45 6.12 -13.99 -10.96
C THR A 45 6.30 -14.84 -12.23
N ALA A 46 7.11 -15.90 -12.16
CA ALA A 46 7.36 -16.81 -13.29
C ALA A 46 6.31 -17.92 -13.43
N ASP A 47 5.68 -18.31 -12.32
CA ASP A 47 4.64 -19.35 -12.30
C ASP A 47 3.50 -18.94 -11.34
N PRO A 48 2.68 -17.95 -11.76
CA PRO A 48 1.61 -17.46 -10.92
C PRO A 48 0.47 -18.50 -10.76
N PRO A 49 -0.15 -18.60 -9.58
CA PRO A 49 -1.13 -19.65 -9.31
C PRO A 49 -2.49 -19.35 -9.97
N GLY A 50 -2.77 -19.99 -11.09
CA GLY A 50 -4.11 -20.04 -11.68
C GLY A 50 -4.73 -18.67 -11.95
N ILE A 51 -5.97 -18.44 -11.48
CA ILE A 51 -6.71 -17.16 -11.65
C ILE A 51 -5.97 -15.99 -11.04
N GLU A 52 -5.27 -16.22 -9.93
CA GLU A 52 -4.52 -15.19 -9.18
C GLU A 52 -3.38 -14.57 -10.01
N SER A 53 -3.04 -15.17 -11.16
CA SER A 53 -2.15 -14.57 -12.17
C SER A 53 -2.54 -13.16 -12.59
N ILE A 54 -3.81 -12.76 -12.44
CA ILE A 54 -4.26 -11.37 -12.65
C ILE A 54 -3.41 -10.36 -11.87
N HIS A 55 -3.01 -10.70 -10.64
CA HIS A 55 -2.29 -9.79 -9.74
C HIS A 55 -0.77 -9.88 -9.84
N PHE A 56 -0.23 -11.00 -10.32
CA PHE A 56 1.22 -11.24 -10.35
C PHE A 56 1.81 -11.15 -11.77
N ASN A 57 1.28 -11.94 -12.70
CA ASN A 57 1.73 -11.96 -14.09
C ASN A 57 0.60 -12.43 -15.02
N PRO A 58 -0.10 -11.51 -15.71
CA PRO A 58 -1.29 -11.84 -16.49
C PRO A 58 -1.01 -12.78 -17.67
N ALA A 59 0.25 -12.96 -18.10
CA ALA A 59 0.59 -13.99 -19.10
C ALA A 59 0.24 -15.41 -18.62
N GLY A 60 0.23 -15.65 -17.31
CA GLY A 60 -0.19 -16.93 -16.72
C GLY A 60 -1.64 -17.30 -17.03
N LEU A 61 -2.51 -16.31 -17.28
CA LEU A 61 -3.92 -16.55 -17.61
C LEU A 61 -4.10 -17.26 -18.96
N ALA A 62 -3.14 -17.14 -19.87
CA ALA A 62 -3.18 -17.87 -21.14
C ALA A 62 -3.13 -19.40 -20.96
N ARG A 63 -2.70 -19.88 -19.78
CA ARG A 63 -2.68 -21.31 -19.43
C ARG A 63 -4.03 -21.81 -18.91
N LEU A 64 -4.96 -20.92 -18.59
CA LEU A 64 -6.30 -21.28 -18.12
C LEU A 64 -7.20 -21.60 -19.30
N THR A 65 -7.89 -22.74 -19.23
CA THR A 65 -8.88 -23.16 -20.23
C THR A 65 -10.26 -23.28 -19.60
N GLY A 66 -11.29 -22.70 -20.22
CA GLY A 66 -12.65 -22.68 -19.67
C GLY A 66 -12.87 -21.56 -18.65
N THR A 67 -14.01 -21.60 -17.95
CA THR A 67 -14.36 -20.61 -16.93
C THR A 67 -13.87 -21.06 -15.57
N HIS A 68 -13.14 -20.20 -14.88
CA HIS A 68 -12.58 -20.47 -13.55
C HIS A 68 -13.15 -19.48 -12.53
N HIS A 69 -13.39 -19.95 -11.31
CA HIS A 69 -13.82 -19.13 -10.18
C HIS A 69 -13.09 -19.60 -8.92
N ILE A 70 -12.70 -18.66 -8.06
CA ILE A 70 -12.01 -18.94 -6.80
C ILE A 70 -12.61 -18.07 -5.70
N ASP A 71 -12.95 -18.72 -4.59
CA ASP A 71 -13.36 -18.08 -3.35
C ASP A 71 -12.28 -18.36 -2.30
N ALA A 72 -11.67 -17.30 -1.78
CA ALA A 72 -10.62 -17.40 -0.78
C ALA A 72 -10.96 -16.54 0.43
N VAL A 73 -10.75 -17.10 1.62
CA VAL A 73 -10.85 -16.37 2.88
C VAL A 73 -9.47 -16.27 3.49
N PHE A 74 -9.01 -15.04 3.73
CA PHE A 74 -7.73 -14.76 4.37
C PHE A 74 -7.95 -13.94 5.62
N VAL A 75 -7.39 -14.40 6.74
CA VAL A 75 -7.40 -13.68 8.01
C VAL A 75 -5.97 -13.60 8.52
N ALA A 76 -5.44 -12.39 8.65
CA ALA A 76 -4.15 -12.16 9.28
C ALA A 76 -4.18 -10.97 10.22
N SER A 77 -3.43 -11.10 11.32
CA SER A 77 -3.11 -10.01 12.23
C SER A 77 -1.65 -9.63 11.98
N ILE A 78 -1.46 -8.58 11.17
CA ILE A 78 -0.12 -8.07 10.85
C ILE A 78 0.11 -6.82 11.69
N ARG A 79 1.15 -6.86 12.54
CA ARG A 79 1.63 -5.69 13.29
C ARG A 79 3.02 -5.36 12.81
N ASN A 80 3.20 -4.18 12.21
CA ASN A 80 4.48 -3.73 11.70
C ASN A 80 4.97 -2.49 12.49
N PRO A 81 5.69 -2.67 13.62
CA PRO A 81 6.34 -1.58 14.30
C PRO A 81 7.56 -1.13 13.49
N ASN A 82 7.54 0.11 13.00
CA ASN A 82 8.61 0.71 12.22
C ASN A 82 9.44 1.61 13.13
N ARG A 83 10.77 1.54 12.98
CA ARG A 83 11.70 2.50 13.57
C ARG A 83 12.43 3.23 12.47
N PHE A 84 12.39 4.55 12.54
CA PHE A 84 12.99 5.41 11.52
C PHE A 84 14.36 5.88 12.03
N VAL A 85 15.39 5.62 11.22
CA VAL A 85 16.77 6.04 11.51
C VAL A 85 17.36 6.61 10.24
N THR A 86 17.83 7.83 10.34
CA THR A 86 18.40 8.57 9.23
C THR A 86 19.91 8.31 9.15
N ALA A 87 20.43 8.29 7.92
CA ALA A 87 21.87 8.23 7.70
C ALA A 87 22.55 9.48 8.28
N PRO A 88 23.76 9.36 8.90
CA PRO A 88 24.44 10.50 9.53
C PRO A 88 24.76 11.66 8.57
N ASP A 89 24.84 11.38 7.28
CA ASP A 89 25.27 12.28 6.20
C ASP A 89 24.21 12.43 5.10
N ILE A 90 22.93 12.26 5.43
CA ILE A 90 21.85 12.39 4.43
C ILE A 90 21.88 13.77 3.78
N ASP A 91 21.86 13.80 2.45
CA ASP A 91 21.66 15.02 1.66
C ASP A 91 20.93 14.63 0.38
N ILE A 92 19.60 14.66 0.45
CA ILE A 92 18.75 14.39 -0.72
C ILE A 92 18.30 15.73 -1.26
N GLY A 93 19.07 16.32 -2.18
CA GLY A 93 18.70 17.60 -2.82
C GLY A 93 18.60 18.78 -1.85
N GLY A 94 19.45 18.83 -0.82
CA GLY A 94 19.45 19.86 0.23
C GLY A 94 18.64 19.48 1.47
N PHE A 95 17.90 18.37 1.45
CA PHE A 95 17.22 17.84 2.63
C PHE A 95 18.20 17.01 3.46
N LYS A 96 18.69 17.62 4.54
CA LYS A 96 19.68 17.04 5.47
C LYS A 96 19.11 16.53 6.77
N ASP A 97 17.89 16.95 7.10
CA ASP A 97 17.19 16.56 8.31
C ASP A 97 15.93 15.80 7.91
N ASP A 98 15.81 14.56 8.40
CA ASP A 98 14.60 13.75 8.27
C ASP A 98 13.65 14.07 9.44
N PRO A 99 12.44 14.61 9.17
CA PRO A 99 11.49 15.00 10.20
C PRO A 99 11.02 13.87 11.12
N ILE A 100 11.17 12.61 10.72
CA ILE A 100 10.73 11.44 11.48
C ILE A 100 11.90 10.62 12.04
N ASN A 101 13.15 11.12 11.94
CA ASN A 101 14.31 10.45 12.51
C ASN A 101 14.14 10.16 14.01
N GLY A 102 14.45 8.93 14.42
CA GLY A 102 14.37 8.50 15.81
C GLY A 102 12.95 8.20 16.32
N THR A 103 11.91 8.44 15.50
CA THR A 103 10.53 8.10 15.84
C THR A 103 10.24 6.61 15.66
N SER A 104 9.16 6.13 16.31
CA SER A 104 8.66 4.76 16.17
C SER A 104 7.14 4.76 16.02
N SER A 105 6.61 3.85 15.20
CA SER A 105 5.16 3.67 15.05
C SER A 105 4.51 2.89 16.20
N GLY A 106 5.29 2.35 17.13
CA GLY A 106 4.77 1.69 18.33
C GLY A 106 5.79 0.75 18.99
N PRO A 107 5.43 0.18 20.16
CA PRO A 107 6.27 -0.80 20.83
C PRO A 107 6.38 -2.08 19.99
N VAL A 108 7.61 -2.59 19.85
CA VAL A 108 7.86 -3.94 19.31
C VAL A 108 7.42 -4.93 20.37
N ARG A 109 6.37 -5.72 20.11
CA ARG A 109 6.02 -6.86 20.95
C ARG A 109 6.54 -8.12 20.27
N GLN A 110 7.40 -8.85 21.00
CA GLN A 110 7.83 -10.19 20.61
C GLN A 110 6.67 -11.18 20.75
#